data_AF-A0A0Q2Q579-F1
#
_entry.id   AF-A0A0Q2Q579-F1
#
_cell.length_a   1.000
_cell.length_b   1.000
_cell.length_c   1.000
_cell.angle_alpha   90.00
_cell.angle_beta   90.00
_cell.angle_gamma   90.00
#
_symmetry.space_group_name_H-M   'P 1'
#
loop_
_entity.id
_entity.type
_entity.pdbx_description
1 polymer ?
#
loop_
_entity_poly.entity_id
_entity_poly.type
_entity_poly.pdbx_seq_one_letter_code
_entity_poly.pdbx_strand_id
1 'polypeptide(L)'
;MQRIIAGAMLSAALALGSLGFAAGSAQADPGTGICNQLAMCSRIWCPGSPLPMPDVVWDMNTCHHYYGGSLGHPGTEGGIQVGAHILEGDPSPANTCGGSPICLPGL
;
A
#
# COMPACT_ATOMS: atom_id res chain seq x y z
N MET A 1 -27.55 -38.52 -60.29
CA MET A 1 -26.92 -37.31 -59.71
C MET A 1 -27.52 -37.12 -58.33
N GLN A 2 -26.72 -37.14 -57.25
CA GLN A 2 -27.14 -36.50 -55.99
C GLN A 2 -25.91 -36.23 -55.12
N ARG A 3 -25.53 -34.96 -55.08
CA ARG A 3 -24.54 -34.38 -54.17
C ARG A 3 -25.35 -33.94 -52.95
N ILE A 4 -25.08 -34.48 -51.77
CA ILE A 4 -25.55 -33.85 -50.53
C ILE A 4 -24.34 -33.70 -49.60
N ILE A 5 -24.14 -32.45 -49.25
CA ILE A 5 -22.99 -31.81 -48.65
C ILE A 5 -23.02 -32.11 -47.15
N ALA A 6 -21.99 -32.78 -46.63
CA ALA A 6 -21.79 -32.93 -45.20
C ALA A 6 -21.20 -31.61 -44.66
N GLY A 7 -22.06 -30.73 -44.17
CA GLY A 7 -21.66 -29.51 -43.46
C GLY A 7 -21.21 -29.84 -42.04
N ALA A 8 -19.94 -29.61 -41.72
CA ALA A 8 -19.43 -29.69 -40.36
C ALA A 8 -19.92 -28.48 -39.55
N MET A 9 -20.80 -28.71 -38.58
CA MET A 9 -21.16 -27.69 -37.59
C MET A 9 -20.07 -27.63 -36.51
N LEU A 10 -19.19 -26.63 -36.58
CA LEU A 10 -18.33 -26.25 -35.47
C LEU A 10 -19.09 -25.26 -34.59
N SER A 11 -19.69 -25.73 -33.50
CA SER A 11 -20.27 -24.87 -32.47
C SER A 11 -19.19 -24.44 -31.50
N ALA A 12 -18.92 -23.13 -31.47
CA ALA A 12 -18.05 -22.47 -30.51
C ALA A 12 -18.71 -22.45 -29.11
N ALA A 13 -18.02 -22.98 -28.11
CA ALA A 13 -18.39 -22.82 -26.70
C ALA A 13 -17.38 -21.85 -26.05
N LEU A 14 -17.79 -20.59 -25.89
CA LEU A 14 -17.08 -19.62 -25.06
C LEU A 14 -17.47 -19.85 -23.61
N ALA A 15 -16.60 -20.52 -22.85
CA ALA A 15 -16.73 -20.58 -21.39
C ALA A 15 -16.18 -19.28 -20.79
N LEU A 16 -17.07 -18.35 -20.44
CA LEU A 16 -16.76 -17.20 -19.60
C LEU A 16 -16.49 -17.68 -18.17
N GLY A 17 -15.27 -18.12 -17.90
CA GLY A 17 -14.77 -18.33 -16.54
C GLY A 17 -14.37 -17.00 -15.92
N SER A 18 -15.33 -16.21 -15.44
CA SER A 18 -15.00 -15.13 -14.50
C SER A 18 -14.77 -15.76 -13.13
N LEU A 19 -13.52 -16.14 -12.88
CA LEU A 19 -13.08 -16.57 -11.55
C LEU A 19 -13.07 -15.34 -10.64
N GLY A 20 -14.21 -15.13 -9.99
CA GLY A 20 -14.32 -14.27 -8.82
C GLY A 20 -13.54 -14.91 -7.66
N PHE A 21 -12.38 -14.33 -7.35
CA PHE A 21 -11.73 -14.46 -6.06
C PHE A 21 -11.18 -13.09 -5.67
N ALA A 22 -12.06 -12.18 -5.26
CA ALA A 22 -11.65 -11.12 -4.34
C ALA A 22 -11.46 -11.77 -2.97
N ALA A 23 -10.37 -12.52 -2.82
CA ALA A 23 -9.93 -13.00 -1.53
C ALA A 23 -9.54 -11.77 -0.71
N GLY A 24 -10.46 -11.29 0.12
CA GLY A 24 -10.17 -10.40 1.24
C GLY A 24 -9.31 -11.15 2.25
N SER A 25 -8.07 -11.46 1.85
CA SER A 25 -7.03 -11.76 2.81
C SER A 25 -6.84 -10.47 3.60
N ALA A 26 -7.05 -10.54 4.92
CA ALA A 26 -6.48 -9.56 5.82
C ALA A 26 -4.95 -9.73 5.70
N GLN A 27 -4.36 -9.18 4.64
CA GLN A 27 -2.93 -9.01 4.56
C GLN A 27 -2.61 -8.04 5.68
N ALA A 28 -1.92 -8.55 6.71
CA ALA A 28 -1.15 -7.69 7.58
C ALA A 28 -0.29 -6.83 6.64
N ASP A 29 -0.51 -5.52 6.72
CA ASP A 29 0.18 -4.57 5.87
C ASP A 29 1.68 -4.87 5.93
N PRO A 30 2.29 -5.30 4.80
CA PRO A 30 3.71 -5.59 4.78
C PRO A 30 4.43 -4.26 4.96
N GLY A 31 4.94 -4.05 6.18
CA GLY A 31 5.91 -2.99 6.43
C GLY A 31 6.95 -2.99 5.33
N THR A 32 7.28 -1.81 4.79
CA THR A 32 8.33 -1.65 3.77
C THR A 32 9.71 -2.09 4.31
N GLY A 33 9.82 -2.18 5.64
CA GLY A 33 11.07 -2.41 6.37
C GLY A 33 11.91 -1.14 6.56
N ILE A 34 11.47 0.00 6.03
CA ILE A 34 12.16 1.28 6.22
C ILE A 34 11.77 1.83 7.58
N CYS A 35 12.72 1.76 8.51
CA CYS A 35 12.53 2.22 9.87
C CYS A 35 13.59 3.26 10.26
N ASN A 36 13.22 4.21 11.11
CA ASN A 36 14.18 5.10 11.73
C ASN A 36 14.64 4.57 13.11
N GLN A 37 15.56 5.31 13.74
CA GLN A 37 16.14 4.94 15.04
C GLN A 37 15.14 4.97 16.20
N LEU A 38 13.95 5.56 16.01
CA LEU A 38 12.86 5.59 16.98
C LEU A 38 11.89 4.39 16.80
N ALA A 39 12.29 3.38 16.03
CA ALA A 39 11.47 2.22 15.68
C ALA A 39 10.14 2.57 14.98
N MET A 40 10.10 3.73 14.31
CA MET A 40 9.02 4.12 13.42
C MET A 40 9.30 3.48 12.08
N CYS A 41 8.36 2.68 11.55
CA CYS A 41 8.53 1.97 10.29
C CYS A 41 7.39 2.33 9.32
N SER A 42 7.74 2.50 8.04
CA SER A 42 6.71 2.65 7.01
C SER A 42 6.11 1.31 6.58
N ARG A 43 4.91 1.44 6.02
CA ARG A 43 3.96 0.42 5.60
C ARG A 43 3.45 0.78 4.20
N ILE A 44 2.87 -0.18 3.49
CA ILE A 44 2.34 0.03 2.14
C ILE A 44 0.85 -0.20 2.14
N TRP A 45 0.11 0.88 1.90
CA TRP A 45 -1.28 0.78 1.51
C TRP A 45 -1.39 0.68 -0.02
N CYS A 46 -2.30 -0.16 -0.52
CA CYS A 46 -2.57 -0.32 -1.96
C CYS A 46 -4.09 -0.34 -2.24
N PRO A 47 -4.52 -0.09 -3.49
CA PRO A 47 -5.93 -0.13 -3.86
C PRO A 47 -6.60 -1.47 -3.49
N GLY A 48 -7.73 -1.38 -2.80
CA GLY A 48 -8.48 -2.54 -2.30
C GLY A 48 -8.10 -3.00 -0.89
N SER A 49 -7.00 -2.51 -0.33
CA SER A 49 -6.67 -2.71 1.09
C SER A 49 -7.53 -1.80 1.99
N PRO A 50 -7.87 -2.24 3.21
CA PRO A 50 -8.54 -1.37 4.18
C PRO A 50 -7.66 -0.15 4.51
N LEU A 51 -8.27 1.03 4.58
CA LEU A 51 -7.55 2.24 4.99
C LEU A 51 -7.12 2.13 6.47
N PRO A 52 -5.93 2.63 6.84
CA PRO A 52 -5.46 2.59 8.22
C PRO A 52 -6.26 3.51 9.14
N MET A 53 -6.78 4.62 8.61
CA MET A 53 -7.71 5.53 9.28
C MET A 53 -8.74 6.07 8.28
N PRO A 54 -9.98 6.38 8.72
CA PRO A 54 -11.06 6.77 7.82
C PRO A 54 -10.91 8.16 7.21
N ASP A 55 -10.06 9.00 7.79
CA ASP A 55 -9.79 10.38 7.37
C ASP A 55 -8.59 10.51 6.42
N VAL A 56 -8.01 9.38 6.01
CA VAL A 56 -6.85 9.36 5.10
C VAL A 56 -7.25 9.75 3.69
N VAL A 57 -6.55 10.74 3.13
CA VAL A 57 -6.73 11.21 1.75
C VAL A 57 -5.55 10.76 0.90
N TRP A 58 -5.80 9.82 -0.02
CA TRP A 58 -4.83 9.27 -0.97
C TRP A 58 -5.40 9.18 -2.38
N ASP A 59 -4.53 9.01 -3.37
CA ASP A 59 -4.95 8.54 -4.69
C ASP A 59 -5.24 7.05 -4.60
N MET A 60 -6.53 6.71 -4.64
CA MET A 60 -7.00 5.34 -4.45
C MET A 60 -6.63 4.38 -5.60
N ASN A 61 -5.86 4.84 -6.60
CA ASN A 61 -5.40 4.04 -7.74
C ASN A 61 -3.90 3.71 -7.70
N THR A 62 -3.15 4.17 -6.69
CA THR A 62 -1.73 3.86 -6.53
C THR A 62 -1.44 3.34 -5.12
N CYS A 63 -0.32 2.65 -4.98
CA CYS A 63 0.17 2.27 -3.66
C CYS A 63 0.89 3.46 -3.00
N HIS A 64 0.70 3.60 -1.69
CA HIS A 64 1.26 4.67 -0.88
C HIS A 64 2.10 4.09 0.26
N HIS A 65 3.29 4.64 0.44
CA HIS A 65 4.08 4.42 1.65
C HIS A 65 3.52 5.28 2.76
N TYR A 66 3.38 4.74 3.96
CA TYR A 66 2.89 5.51 5.09
C TYR A 66 3.41 5.02 6.43
N TYR A 67 3.36 5.88 7.43
CA TYR A 67 3.66 5.51 8.81
C TYR A 67 2.76 6.30 9.77
N GLY A 68 2.69 5.81 11.00
CA GLY A 68 1.96 6.49 12.07
C GLY A 68 2.79 7.65 12.63
N GLY A 69 2.17 8.83 12.78
CA GLY A 69 2.83 10.00 13.36
C GLY A 69 2.07 11.30 13.10
N SER A 70 2.63 12.38 13.63
CA SER A 70 2.10 13.74 13.45
C SER A 70 3.26 14.68 13.17
N LEU A 71 3.05 15.66 12.27
CA LEU A 71 4.08 16.63 11.91
C LEU A 71 4.70 17.31 13.13
N GLY A 72 5.99 17.63 13.03
CA GLY A 72 6.75 18.31 14.08
C GLY A 72 7.21 17.42 15.24
N HIS A 73 6.93 16.10 15.18
CA HIS A 73 7.48 15.15 16.13
C HIS A 73 8.83 14.58 15.63
N PRO A 74 9.76 14.24 16.54
CA PRO A 74 10.98 13.55 16.17
C PRO A 74 10.70 12.30 15.32
N GLY A 75 11.50 12.08 14.30
CA GLY A 75 11.32 10.99 13.32
C GLY A 75 10.28 11.20 12.21
N THR A 76 9.49 12.29 12.22
CA THR A 76 8.38 12.54 11.25
C THR A 76 8.68 13.50 10.09
N GLU A 77 9.87 14.09 10.04
CA GLU A 77 10.16 15.11 9.04
C GLU A 77 10.29 14.52 7.65
N GLY A 78 9.85 15.28 6.65
CA GLY A 78 9.69 14.78 5.28
C GLY A 78 8.41 13.97 5.05
N GLY A 79 7.67 13.58 6.10
CA GLY A 79 6.34 13.01 5.97
C GLY A 79 5.30 14.04 5.55
N ILE A 80 4.31 13.62 4.78
CA ILE A 80 3.18 14.46 4.36
C ILE A 80 1.94 14.05 5.17
N GLN A 81 1.34 14.98 5.93
CA GLN A 81 0.14 14.66 6.70
C GLN A 81 -1.05 14.41 5.76
N VAL A 82 -1.57 13.18 5.78
CA VAL A 82 -2.71 12.75 4.96
C VAL A 82 -3.93 12.34 5.79
N GLY A 83 -3.76 12.23 7.11
CA GLY A 83 -4.81 12.02 8.12
C GLY A 83 -4.26 12.40 9.51
N ALA A 84 -5.10 12.40 10.55
CA ALA A 84 -4.79 12.91 11.89
C ALA A 84 -3.52 12.30 12.51
N HIS A 85 -3.26 11.02 12.23
CA HIS A 85 -2.07 10.31 12.72
C HIS A 85 -1.36 9.50 11.64
N ILE A 86 -1.58 9.85 10.37
CA ILE A 86 -1.00 9.17 9.23
C ILE A 86 -0.18 10.16 8.41
N LEU A 87 1.09 9.82 8.23
CA LEU A 87 2.04 10.52 7.38
C LEU A 87 2.34 9.64 6.17
N GLU A 88 2.24 10.21 4.98
CA GLU A 88 2.69 9.59 3.74
C GLU A 88 4.21 9.76 3.56
N GLY A 89 4.85 8.72 3.04
CA GLY A 89 6.29 8.59 2.85
C GLY A 89 6.95 7.63 3.83
N ASP A 90 8.27 7.77 3.98
CA ASP A 90 9.09 7.00 4.90
C ASP A 90 9.56 7.89 6.08
N PRO A 91 9.72 7.32 7.29
CA PRO A 91 10.17 8.07 8.45
C PRO A 91 11.61 8.56 8.29
N SER A 92 11.88 9.81 8.64
CA SER A 92 13.22 10.38 8.50
C SER A 92 14.20 9.81 9.54
N PRO A 93 15.44 9.47 9.12
CA PRO A 93 16.52 9.13 10.06
C PRO A 93 17.17 10.36 10.70
N ALA A 94 17.07 11.54 10.09
CA ALA A 94 17.89 12.71 10.45
C ALA A 94 17.41 13.42 11.73
N ASN A 95 16.17 13.19 12.11
CA ASN A 95 15.47 13.96 13.14
C ASN A 95 15.06 13.12 14.33
N THR A 96 15.49 11.87 14.36
CA THR A 96 15.39 11.03 15.54
C THR A 96 16.24 11.56 16.69
N CYS A 97 17.22 12.43 16.40
CA CYS A 97 18.17 12.99 17.37
C CYS A 97 18.06 14.53 17.51
N GLY A 98 16.88 15.10 17.27
CA GLY A 98 16.65 16.56 17.38
C GLY A 98 17.50 17.39 16.42
N GLY A 99 17.76 16.89 15.21
CA GLY A 99 18.62 17.52 14.21
C GLY A 99 20.12 17.17 14.35
N SER A 100 20.50 16.36 15.34
CA SER A 100 21.86 15.85 15.47
C SER A 100 22.12 14.69 14.50
N PRO A 101 23.33 14.57 13.92
CA PRO A 101 23.67 13.46 13.02
C PRO A 101 23.76 12.10 13.72
N ILE A 102 23.84 12.07 15.06
CA ILE A 102 23.90 10.85 15.88
C ILE A 102 23.09 11.02 17.17
N CYS A 103 22.41 9.94 17.59
CA CYS A 103 21.66 9.87 18.84
C CYS A 103 22.58 9.34 19.94
N LEU A 104 23.34 10.21 20.59
CA LEU A 104 24.15 9.84 21.76
C LEU A 104 23.27 9.87 23.02
N PRO A 105 23.24 8.80 23.83
CA PRO A 105 22.55 8.84 25.12
C PRO A 105 23.25 9.81 26.07
N GLY A 106 22.56 10.89 26.47
CA GLY A 106 22.99 11.79 27.56
C GLY A 106 23.53 13.17 27.14
N LEU A 107 23.16 13.69 25.97
CA LEU A 107 23.41 15.08 25.56
C LEU A 107 22.13 15.93 25.64
#